data_AF-A0A4Y2V358-F1
#
_entry.id   AF-A0A4Y2V358-F1
#
_cell.length_a   1.000
_cell.length_b   1.000
_cell.length_c   1.000
_cell.angle_alpha   90.00
_cell.angle_beta   90.00
_cell.angle_gamma   90.00
#
_symmetry.space_group_name_H-M   'P 1'
#
loop_
_entity.id
_entity.type
_entity.pdbx_description
1 polymer ?
#
loop_
_entity_poly.entity_id
_entity_poly.type
_entity_poly.pdbx_seq_one_letter_code
_entity_poly.pdbx_strand_id
1 'polypeptide(L)'
;MDQNVIQNIKLGYRKLLLTNILNVPVHNENLKKTLKTVNLKNVVFSLANCWASVSTLLINKSWKNLLPNFIDSEVEENVQTEETQLASLINQLQNTNTVSNTEALR
;
A
#
# COMPACT_ATOMS: atom_id res chain seq x y z
N MET A 1 12.14 14.51 -6.68
CA MET A 1 11.09 13.49 -6.83
C MET A 1 9.77 14.20 -6.68
N ASP A 2 8.82 13.97 -7.59
CA ASP A 2 7.54 14.68 -7.55
C ASP A 2 6.63 14.12 -6.46
N GLN A 3 5.52 14.82 -6.23
CA GLN A 3 4.55 14.41 -5.23
C GLN A 3 3.82 13.11 -5.62
N ASN A 4 3.66 12.84 -6.91
CA ASN A 4 2.89 11.70 -7.38
C ASN A 4 3.60 10.37 -7.14
N VAL A 5 4.92 10.32 -7.37
CA VAL A 5 5.76 9.16 -7.02
C VAL A 5 5.72 8.90 -5.52
N ILE A 6 5.82 9.95 -4.69
CA ILE A 6 5.74 9.83 -3.24
C ILE A 6 4.37 9.28 -2.80
N GLN A 7 3.29 9.75 -3.42
CA GLN A 7 1.93 9.27 -3.14
C GLN A 7 1.75 7.81 -3.54
N ASN A 8 2.27 7.39 -4.70
CA ASN A 8 2.21 6.00 -5.15
C ASN A 8 2.95 5.05 -4.18
N ILE A 9 4.16 5.43 -3.74
CA ILE A 9 4.91 4.64 -2.73
C ILE A 9 4.11 4.52 -1.43
N LYS A 10 3.49 5.61 -0.96
CA LYS A 10 2.65 5.59 0.25
C LYS A 10 1.43 4.69 0.07
N LEU A 11 0.80 4.71 -1.10
CA LEU A 11 -0.35 3.88 -1.43
C LEU A 11 0.03 2.40 -1.41
N GLY A 12 1.11 2.03 -2.11
CA GLY A 12 1.66 0.66 -2.13
C GLY A 12 2.00 0.16 -0.72
N TYR A 13 2.62 1.00 0.10
CA TYR A 13 2.98 0.62 1.47
C TYR A 13 1.74 0.34 2.34
N ARG A 14 0.72 1.20 2.26
CA ARG A 14 -0.56 0.98 2.98
C ARG A 14 -1.21 -0.32 2.59
N LYS A 15 -1.26 -0.62 1.29
CA LYS A 15 -1.82 -1.87 0.75
C LYS A 15 -1.07 -3.09 1.29
N LEU A 16 0.26 -3.06 1.25
CA LEU A 16 1.10 -4.15 1.75
C LEU A 16 0.90 -4.38 3.24
N LEU A 17 0.86 -3.30 4.04
CA LEU A 17 0.62 -3.38 5.47
C LEU A 17 -0.75 -3.98 5.80
N LEU A 18 -1.82 -3.53 5.14
CA LEU A 18 -3.17 -4.06 5.34
C LEU A 18 -3.27 -5.53 4.94
N THR A 19 -2.64 -5.91 3.83
CA THR A 19 -2.59 -7.32 3.38
C THR A 19 -1.89 -8.19 4.42
N ASN A 20 -0.75 -7.74 4.96
CA ASN A 20 -0.04 -8.46 6.02
C ASN A 20 -0.87 -8.61 7.28
N ILE A 21 -1.68 -7.61 7.64
CA ILE A 21 -2.59 -7.66 8.79
C ILE A 21 -3.73 -8.66 8.55
N LEU A 22 -4.35 -8.63 7.37
CA LEU A 22 -5.47 -9.50 7.01
C LEU A 22 -5.07 -10.97 6.85
N ASN A 23 -3.80 -11.23 6.52
CA ASN A 23 -3.25 -12.59 6.40
C ASN A 23 -2.96 -13.26 7.76
N VAL A 24 -3.07 -12.54 8.88
CA VAL A 24 -2.89 -13.14 10.22
C VAL A 24 -4.16 -13.93 10.58
N PRO A 25 -4.05 -15.22 10.95
CA PRO A 25 -5.23 -16.03 11.28
C PRO A 25 -6.04 -15.40 12.42
N VAL A 26 -7.36 -15.36 12.22
CA VAL A 26 -8.36 -14.72 13.09
C VAL A 26 -8.34 -15.23 14.55
N HIS A 27 -7.70 -16.38 14.81
CA HIS A 27 -7.53 -16.91 16.17
C HIS A 27 -6.38 -16.22 16.93
N ASN A 28 -6.73 -15.07 17.52
CA ASN A 28 -6.17 -14.50 18.76
C ASN A 28 -4.73 -13.93 18.73
N GLU A 29 -4.05 -13.86 17.57
CA GLU A 29 -2.93 -12.93 17.44
C GLU A 29 -3.46 -11.52 17.19
N ASN A 30 -3.71 -10.81 18.29
CA ASN A 30 -4.19 -9.44 18.31
C ASN A 30 -3.34 -8.56 17.34
N LEU A 31 -4.00 -7.72 16.52
CA LEU A 31 -3.40 -6.73 15.61
C LEU A 31 -2.16 -6.03 16.19
N LYS A 32 -2.21 -5.72 17.49
CA LYS A 32 -1.12 -5.11 18.26
C LYS A 32 0.18 -5.94 18.25
N LYS A 33 0.11 -7.28 18.27
CA LYS A 33 1.26 -8.17 18.19
C LYS A 33 1.87 -8.15 16.78
N THR A 34 1.03 -8.25 15.75
CA THR A 34 1.46 -8.17 14.34
C THR A 34 2.12 -6.82 14.03
N LEU A 35 1.54 -5.72 14.51
CA LEU A 35 2.17 -4.41 14.35
C LEU A 35 3.49 -4.29 15.11
N LYS A 36 3.65 -5.00 16.24
CA LYS A 36 4.90 -5.05 17.00
C LYS A 36 5.97 -5.92 16.35
N THR A 37 5.61 -6.89 15.51
CA THR A 37 6.59 -7.72 14.77
C THR A 37 7.13 -7.00 13.53
N VAL A 38 6.43 -5.97 13.03
CA VAL A 38 6.95 -5.08 11.99
C VAL A 38 8.11 -4.26 12.56
N ASN A 39 9.33 -4.60 12.13
CA ASN A 39 10.55 -3.88 12.49
C ASN A 39 11.09 -3.07 11.31
N LEU A 40 12.18 -2.33 11.53
CA LEU A 40 12.80 -1.48 10.50
C LEU A 40 13.19 -2.27 9.24
N LYS A 41 13.68 -3.51 9.37
CA LYS A 41 14.03 -4.36 8.22
C LYS A 41 12.80 -4.60 7.35
N ASN A 42 11.66 -4.94 7.95
CA ASN A 42 10.41 -5.16 7.24
C ASN A 42 9.92 -3.89 6.54
N VAL A 43 10.05 -2.73 7.21
CA VAL A 43 9.68 -1.42 6.63
C VAL A 43 10.57 -1.08 5.43
N VAL A 44 11.90 -1.21 5.55
CA VAL A 44 12.84 -0.92 4.46
C VAL A 44 12.59 -1.84 3.26
N PHE A 45 12.37 -3.14 3.49
CA PHE A 45 12.06 -4.09 2.43
C PHE A 45 10.72 -3.75 1.75
N SER A 46 9.71 -3.39 2.54
CA SER A 46 8.41 -2.95 2.03
C SER A 46 8.54 -1.71 1.14
N LEU A 47 9.31 -0.71 1.56
CA LEU A 47 9.57 0.50 0.78
C LEU A 47 10.33 0.20 -0.52
N ALA A 48 11.31 -0.71 -0.49
CA ALA A 48 12.02 -1.14 -1.69
C ALA A 48 11.07 -1.82 -2.69
N ASN A 49 10.15 -2.66 -2.20
CA ASN A 49 9.13 -3.29 -3.04
C ASN A 49 8.16 -2.26 -3.63
N CYS A 50 7.71 -1.28 -2.82
CA CYS A 50 6.86 -0.19 -3.31
C CYS A 50 7.59 0.70 -4.33
N TRP A 51 8.89 0.94 -4.16
CA TRP A 51 9.70 1.64 -5.15
C TRP A 51 9.79 0.86 -6.46
N ALA A 52 9.99 -0.45 -6.40
CA ALA A 52 10.05 -1.32 -7.57
C ALA A 52 8.71 -1.39 -8.34
N SER A 53 7.58 -1.10 -7.68
CA SER A 53 6.26 -1.03 -8.32
C SER A 53 5.91 0.35 -8.88
N VAL A 54 6.70 1.40 -8.61
CA VAL A 54 6.47 2.72 -9.19
C VAL A 54 6.69 2.62 -10.70
N SER A 55 5.72 3.07 -11.50
CA SER A 55 5.88 3.00 -12.94
C SER A 55 6.97 3.92 -13.46
N THR A 56 7.63 3.47 -14.52
CA THR A 56 8.61 4.26 -15.25
C THR A 56 8.00 5.58 -15.74
N LEU A 57 6.71 5.60 -16.08
CA LEU A 57 5.99 6.82 -16.48
C LEU A 57 5.95 7.88 -15.37
N LEU A 58 5.67 7.51 -14.11
CA LEU A 58 5.67 8.48 -13.01
C LEU A 58 7.06 9.03 -12.74
N ILE A 59 8.06 8.16 -12.80
CA ILE A 59 9.46 8.57 -12.66
C ILE A 59 9.79 9.57 -13.77
N ASN A 60 9.46 9.23 -15.00
CA ASN A 60 9.63 10.08 -16.18
C ASN A 60 8.96 11.45 -16.06
N LYS A 61 7.68 11.48 -15.68
CA LYS A 61 6.93 12.73 -15.42
C LYS A 61 7.58 13.55 -14.30
N SER A 62 8.10 12.89 -13.25
CA SER A 62 8.78 13.55 -12.13
C SER A 62 10.04 14.30 -12.54
N TRP A 63 10.74 13.80 -13.56
CA TRP A 63 12.00 14.38 -14.05
C TRP A 63 11.78 15.42 -15.14
N LYS A 64 10.57 15.60 -15.68
CA LYS A 64 10.27 16.50 -16.81
C LYS A 64 10.82 17.92 -16.63
N ASN A 65 10.73 18.49 -15.42
CA ASN A 65 11.21 19.84 -15.14
C ASN A 65 12.75 19.94 -15.04
N LEU A 66 13.42 18.82 -14.76
CA LEU A 66 14.87 18.75 -14.61
C LEU A 66 15.55 18.25 -15.90
N LEU A 67 14.82 17.49 -16.72
CA LEU A 67 15.31 16.88 -17.94
C LEU A 67 14.19 16.89 -19.00
N PRO A 68 13.96 18.04 -19.68
CA PRO A 68 12.79 18.27 -20.54
C PRO A 68 12.73 17.35 -21.77
N ASN A 69 13.89 16.94 -22.29
CA ASN A 69 14.01 16.10 -23.48
C ASN A 69 13.91 14.60 -23.16
N PHE A 70 13.60 14.24 -21.91
CA PHE A 70 13.76 12.86 -21.48
C PHE A 70 12.66 11.95 -22.04
N ILE A 71 11.41 12.42 -22.31
CA ILE A 71 10.29 11.49 -22.58
C ILE A 71 9.20 12.02 -23.54
N ASP A 72 8.92 11.23 -24.58
CA ASP A 72 7.83 11.36 -25.58
C ASP A 72 6.68 10.34 -25.42
N SER A 73 6.65 9.53 -24.37
CA SER A 73 5.64 8.46 -24.24
C SER A 73 4.50 8.85 -23.30
N GLU A 74 3.41 9.35 -23.88
CA GLU A 74 2.09 9.43 -23.27
C GLU A 74 1.47 8.02 -23.21
N VAL A 75 1.76 7.28 -22.14
CA VAL A 75 0.88 6.18 -21.71
C VAL A 75 0.15 6.67 -20.47
N GLU A 76 -1.17 6.51 -20.39
CA GLU A 76 -1.96 6.88 -19.23
C GLU A 76 -1.94 5.72 -18.21
N GLU A 77 -1.70 6.03 -16.95
CA GLU A 77 -1.52 5.02 -15.89
C GLU A 77 -2.79 4.84 -15.07
N ASN A 78 -3.06 3.60 -14.68
CA ASN A 78 -4.30 3.15 -14.04
C ASN A 78 -4.37 3.38 -12.52
N VAL A 79 -3.86 4.50 -11.99
CA VAL A 79 -3.80 4.83 -10.55
C VAL A 79 -5.13 4.57 -9.81
N GLN A 80 -6.26 4.80 -10.48
CA GLN A 80 -7.61 4.52 -9.97
C GLN A 80 -7.84 3.05 -9.53
N THR A 81 -7.14 2.10 -10.15
CA THR A 81 -7.28 0.66 -9.88
C THR A 81 -6.64 0.26 -8.55
N GLU A 82 -5.57 0.92 -8.14
CA GLU A 82 -4.90 0.62 -6.87
C GLU A 82 -5.68 1.17 -5.68
N GLU A 83 -6.29 2.34 -5.84
CA GLU A 83 -7.12 2.97 -4.80
C GLU A 83 -8.41 2.17 -4.54
N THR A 84 -9.03 1.64 -5.59
CA THR A 84 -10.23 0.79 -5.45
C THR A 84 -9.91 -0.53 -4.73
N GLN A 85 -8.76 -1.14 -5.03
CA GLN A 85 -8.28 -2.31 -4.29
C GLN A 85 -7.99 -2.00 -2.82
N LEU A 86 -7.39 -0.83 -2.53
CA LEU A 86 -7.15 -0.39 -1.16
C LEU A 86 -8.47 -0.21 -0.37
N ALA A 87 -9.48 0.41 -0.99
CA ALA A 87 -10.79 0.57 -0.37
C ALA A 87 -11.44 -0.79 -0.03
N SER A 88 -11.31 -1.78 -0.90
CA SER A 88 -11.78 -3.15 -0.64
C SER A 88 -11.10 -3.79 0.57
N LEU A 89 -9.76 -3.66 0.68
CA LEU A 89 -8.98 -4.14 1.83
C LEU A 89 -9.43 -3.47 3.14
N ILE A 90 -9.70 -2.16 3.12
CA ILE A 90 -10.18 -1.43 4.31
C ILE A 90 -11.55 -1.96 4.76
N ASN A 91 -12.48 -2.18 3.82
CA ASN A 91 -13.80 -2.71 4.13
C ASN A 91 -13.73 -4.13 4.72
N GLN A 92 -12.84 -4.99 4.21
CA GLN A 92 -12.61 -6.32 4.79
C GLN A 92 -12.16 -6.23 6.25
N LEU A 93 -11.22 -5.32 6.55
CA LEU A 93 -10.68 -5.11 7.90
C LEU A 93 -11.74 -4.57 8.88
N GLN A 94 -12.68 -3.76 8.40
CA GLN A 94 -13.82 -3.30 9.20
C GLN A 94 -14.78 -4.44 9.52
N ASN A 95 -15.08 -5.31 8.54
CA ASN A 95 -15.97 -6.46 8.72
C ASN A 95 -15.40 -7.53 9.66
N THR A 96 -14.08 -7.71 9.71
CA THR A 96 -13.47 -8.66 10.67
C THR A 96 -13.62 -8.21 12.13
N ASN A 97 -13.69 -6.89 12.38
CA ASN A 97 -13.88 -6.34 13.73
C ASN A 97 -15.32 -6.50 14.23
N THR A 98 -16.32 -6.45 13.33
CA THR A 98 -17.73 -6.60 13.72
C THR A 98 -18.07 -8.04 14.08
N VAL A 99 -17.59 -9.02 13.30
CA VAL A 99 -17.83 -10.46 13.56
C VAL A 99 -17.26 -10.90 14.90
N SER A 100 -16.04 -10.46 15.24
CA SER A 100 -15.39 -10.77 16.52
C SER A 100 -16.14 -10.24 17.75
N ASN A 101 -16.83 -9.09 17.62
CA ASN A 101 -17.57 -8.49 18.74
C ASN A 101 -18.90 -9.21 19.01
N THR A 102 -19.54 -9.78 17.98
CA THR A 102 -20.77 -10.57 18.11
C THR A 102 -20.58 -11.94 18.76
N GLU A 103 -19.41 -12.57 18.58
CA GLU A 103 -19.09 -13.86 19.23
C GLU A 103 -18.67 -13.70 20.70
N ALA A 104 -18.05 -12.58 21.07
CA ALA A 104 -17.64 -12.30 22.45
C ALA A 104 -18.81 -11.92 23.40
N LEU A 105 -19.98 -11.63 22.84
CA LEU A 105 -21.20 -11.26 23.58
C LEU A 105 -22.20 -12.42 23.73
N ARG A 106 -21.86 -13.63 23.29
CA ARG A 106 -22.67 -14.85 23.42
C ARG A 106 -22.10 -15.76 24.49
#